data_AF-A0A2H0ZBW2-F1
#
_entry.id   AF-A0A2H0ZBW2-F1
#
_cell.length_a   1.000
_cell.length_b   1.000
_cell.length_c   1.000
_cell.angle_alpha   90.00
_cell.angle_beta   90.00
_cell.angle_gamma   90.00
#
_symmetry.space_group_name_H-M   'P 1'
#
loop_
_entity.id
_entity.type
_entity.pdbx_description
1 polymer ?
#
loop_
_entity_poly.entity_id
_entity_poly.type
_entity_poly.pdbx_seq_one_letter_code
_entity_poly.pdbx_strand_id
1 'polypeptide(L)'
;MRFGALLQAISPPIVTMSVVPDNFKAQINQGVPGNVKARPDPLPAGKKIAPNKKSPCEFGTSFEEGATKTPVNGRDSNTAAAFAEVEGALGEGDWSKAIRVLWYLKLSTFINEDSANVWAYVAFAFAHLGFSEHVGFALKKIKEAGLDQTVLKPEVMTELKKISA
;
A
#
# COMPACT_ATOMS: atom_id res chain seq x y z
N MET A 1 -54.64 -2.92 -25.16
CA MET A 1 -53.41 -2.13 -25.37
C MET A 1 -53.00 -1.62 -23.98
N ARG A 2 -52.03 -2.23 -23.27
CA ARG A 2 -50.56 -1.95 -23.31
C ARG A 2 -50.30 -0.45 -23.09
N PHE A 3 -49.56 0.07 -22.10
CA PHE A 3 -48.60 -0.46 -21.11
C PHE A 3 -48.49 0.56 -19.96
N GLY A 4 -48.24 0.09 -18.74
CA GLY A 4 -47.69 0.91 -17.66
C GLY A 4 -46.17 1.04 -17.79
N ALA A 5 -45.59 2.08 -17.20
CA ALA A 5 -44.16 2.16 -16.95
C ALA A 5 -43.90 2.92 -15.65
N LEU A 6 -43.68 2.14 -14.60
CA LEU A 6 -43.11 2.52 -13.32
C LEU A 6 -41.64 2.89 -13.59
N LEU A 7 -41.22 4.14 -13.38
CA LEU A 7 -39.81 4.50 -13.36
C LEU A 7 -39.19 3.96 -12.07
N GLN A 8 -38.63 2.76 -12.12
CA GLN A 8 -37.65 2.32 -11.13
C GLN A 8 -36.35 3.06 -11.36
N ALA A 9 -35.94 3.86 -10.37
CA ALA A 9 -34.60 4.40 -10.26
C ALA A 9 -33.62 3.22 -10.16
N ILE A 10 -32.86 2.98 -11.23
CA ILE A 10 -31.74 2.05 -11.23
C ILE A 10 -30.57 2.81 -10.60
N SER A 11 -30.46 2.77 -9.27
CA SER A 11 -29.17 3.02 -8.64
C SER A 11 -28.22 1.91 -9.12
N PRO A 12 -27.07 2.23 -9.74
CA PRO A 12 -26.12 1.19 -10.10
C PRO A 12 -25.66 0.49 -8.81
N PRO A 13 -25.45 -0.84 -8.85
CA PRO A 13 -24.94 -1.55 -7.69
C PRO A 13 -23.60 -0.93 -7.31
N ILE A 14 -23.48 -0.48 -6.07
CA ILE A 14 -22.20 -0.20 -5.44
C ILE A 14 -21.49 -1.55 -5.37
N VAL A 15 -20.75 -1.87 -6.43
CA VAL A 15 -19.80 -2.98 -6.42
C VAL A 15 -18.76 -2.56 -5.41
N THR A 16 -18.83 -3.14 -4.21
CA THR A 16 -17.72 -3.19 -3.26
C THR A 16 -16.60 -3.98 -3.92
N MET A 17 -15.87 -3.34 -4.84
CA MET A 17 -14.66 -3.92 -5.38
C MET A 17 -13.61 -3.86 -4.28
N SER A 18 -13.28 -4.99 -3.67
CA SER A 18 -11.91 -5.17 -3.21
C SER A 18 -11.05 -5.30 -4.47
N VAL A 19 -10.45 -4.19 -4.93
CA VAL A 19 -9.75 -4.05 -6.21
C VAL A 19 -8.30 -4.55 -6.11
N VAL A 20 -8.11 -5.79 -5.66
CA VAL A 20 -7.04 -6.58 -6.28
C VAL A 20 -7.76 -7.32 -7.41
N PRO A 21 -7.54 -6.96 -8.68
CA PRO A 21 -8.24 -7.60 -9.79
C PRO A 21 -8.10 -9.11 -9.68
N ASP A 22 -9.16 -9.90 -9.89
CA ASP A 22 -9.06 -11.36 -9.75
C ASP A 22 -8.04 -11.95 -10.76
N ASN A 23 -7.82 -11.26 -11.88
CA ASN A 23 -6.74 -11.56 -12.84
C ASN A 23 -5.33 -11.35 -12.25
N PHE A 24 -5.17 -10.37 -11.35
CA PHE A 24 -3.95 -10.14 -10.58
C PHE A 24 -3.79 -11.15 -9.45
N LYS A 25 -4.88 -11.53 -8.75
CA LYS A 25 -4.89 -12.68 -7.80
C LYS A 25 -4.56 -14.00 -8.50
N ALA A 26 -4.98 -14.16 -9.75
CA ALA A 26 -4.70 -15.35 -10.56
C ALA A 26 -3.23 -15.40 -11.01
N GLN A 27 -2.57 -14.27 -11.32
CA GLN A 27 -1.10 -14.24 -11.57
C GLN A 27 -0.26 -14.52 -10.33
N ILE A 28 -0.81 -14.32 -9.13
CA ILE A 28 -0.19 -14.74 -7.86
C ILE A 28 -0.19 -16.27 -7.72
N ASN A 29 -1.23 -16.95 -8.26
CA ASN A 29 -1.37 -18.41 -8.21
C ASN A 29 -0.86 -19.15 -9.45
N GLN A 30 -0.83 -18.48 -10.61
CA GLN A 30 -0.23 -18.97 -11.84
C GLN A 30 1.14 -18.31 -11.96
N GLY A 31 2.17 -19.01 -11.45
CA GLY A 31 3.55 -18.62 -11.61
C GLY A 31 3.81 -18.13 -13.03
N VAL A 32 4.19 -16.85 -13.14
CA VAL A 32 4.63 -16.22 -14.38
C VAL A 32 5.58 -17.20 -15.10
N PRO A 33 5.37 -17.51 -16.40
CA PRO A 33 6.17 -18.48 -17.12
C PRO A 33 7.58 -17.92 -17.26
N GLY A 34 8.47 -18.34 -16.37
CA GLY A 34 9.85 -17.88 -16.29
C GLY A 34 10.35 -17.73 -14.87
N ASN A 35 10.63 -18.86 -14.21
CA ASN A 35 11.59 -18.97 -13.09
C ASN A 35 11.41 -18.11 -11.81
N VAL A 36 10.27 -17.46 -11.58
CA VAL A 36 9.99 -16.89 -10.25
C VAL A 36 9.23 -17.94 -9.44
N LYS A 37 9.97 -18.74 -8.64
CA LYS A 37 9.38 -19.56 -7.55
C LYS A 37 8.33 -18.71 -6.86
N ALA A 38 7.07 -19.16 -6.85
CA ALA A 38 5.93 -18.51 -6.20
C ALA A 38 6.40 -17.88 -4.89
N ARG A 39 6.58 -16.55 -4.90
CA ARG A 39 7.05 -15.84 -3.71
C ARG A 39 5.88 -15.92 -2.74
N PRO A 40 6.07 -16.48 -1.54
CA PRO A 40 5.02 -16.55 -0.56
C PRO A 40 4.44 -15.16 -0.38
N ASP A 41 3.11 -15.06 -0.44
CA ASP A 41 2.43 -13.91 0.10
C ASP A 41 3.02 -13.64 1.48
N PRO A 42 3.59 -12.45 1.73
CA PRO A 42 4.21 -12.16 3.01
C PRO A 42 3.22 -12.33 4.18
N LEU A 43 1.90 -12.31 3.92
CA LEU A 43 0.86 -12.56 4.91
C LEU A 43 -0.35 -13.28 4.30
N PRO A 44 -0.74 -14.48 4.79
CA PRO A 44 -1.99 -15.12 4.36
C PRO A 44 -3.17 -14.14 4.47
N ALA A 45 -4.00 -14.07 3.42
CA ALA A 45 -5.20 -13.23 3.40
C ALA A 45 -5.99 -13.39 4.71
N GLY A 46 -6.27 -12.27 5.39
CA GLY A 46 -6.99 -12.24 6.67
C GLY A 46 -6.13 -12.22 7.94
N LYS A 47 -4.82 -12.49 7.89
CA LYS A 47 -3.94 -12.37 9.07
C LYS A 47 -3.35 -10.97 9.22
N LYS A 48 -3.80 -10.20 10.22
CA LYS A 48 -3.21 -8.89 10.55
C LYS A 48 -1.80 -9.07 11.12
N ILE A 49 -0.88 -8.18 10.73
CA ILE A 49 0.41 -8.02 11.39
C ILE A 49 0.13 -7.48 12.78
N ALA A 50 0.51 -8.23 13.80
CA ALA A 50 0.41 -7.75 15.17
C ALA A 50 1.45 -6.64 15.40
N PRO A 51 1.12 -5.60 16.19
CA PRO A 51 2.11 -4.62 16.62
C PRO A 51 3.28 -5.30 17.35
N ASN A 52 4.48 -4.75 17.20
CA ASN A 52 5.67 -5.21 17.89
C ASN A 52 5.52 -5.02 19.40
N LYS A 53 5.56 -6.12 20.15
CA LYS A 53 5.45 -6.10 21.63
C LYS A 53 6.79 -6.17 22.35
N LYS A 54 7.88 -6.49 21.64
CA LYS A 54 9.18 -6.76 22.27
C LYS A 54 9.99 -5.48 22.48
N SER A 55 9.97 -4.59 21.49
CA SER A 55 10.68 -3.31 21.53
C SER A 55 10.04 -2.36 20.51
N PRO A 56 8.82 -1.85 20.78
CA PRO A 56 8.15 -0.95 19.86
C PRO A 56 8.92 0.36 19.74
N CYS A 57 9.03 0.88 18.52
CA CYS A 57 9.34 2.30 18.34
C CYS A 57 8.09 3.17 18.57
N GLU A 58 8.31 4.45 18.87
CA GLU A 58 7.25 5.43 19.04
C GLU A 58 7.05 6.23 17.75
N PHE A 59 5.83 6.19 17.22
CA PHE A 59 5.41 6.97 16.06
C PHE A 59 3.92 7.31 16.18
N GLY A 60 3.61 8.60 16.24
CA GLY A 60 2.27 9.09 16.57
C GLY A 60 1.57 9.89 15.46
N THR A 61 2.29 10.25 14.39
CA THR A 61 1.77 11.11 13.33
C THR A 61 0.73 10.36 12.50
N SER A 62 -0.50 10.86 12.44
CA SER A 62 -1.56 10.22 11.65
C SER A 62 -1.30 10.32 10.14
N PHE A 63 -1.99 9.48 9.35
CA PHE A 63 -1.82 9.52 7.91
C PHE A 63 -2.33 10.84 7.31
N GLU A 64 -3.46 11.37 7.77
CA GLU A 64 -3.98 12.65 7.30
C GLU A 64 -3.05 13.84 7.59
N GLU A 65 -2.36 13.80 8.73
CA GLU A 65 -1.37 14.82 9.11
C GLU A 65 -0.06 14.65 8.35
N GLY A 66 0.35 13.41 8.10
CA GLY A 66 1.66 13.07 7.55
C GLY A 66 1.75 13.06 6.03
N ALA A 67 0.63 12.86 5.32
CA ALA A 67 0.60 12.80 3.87
C ALA A 67 0.71 14.18 3.21
N THR A 68 1.38 14.26 2.06
CA THR A 68 1.43 15.47 1.23
C THR A 68 0.13 15.73 0.47
N LYS A 69 -0.74 14.72 0.36
CA LYS A 69 -1.94 14.67 -0.50
C LYS A 69 -1.63 14.81 -2.00
N THR A 70 -0.36 14.63 -2.37
CA THR A 70 0.03 14.56 -3.79
C THR A 70 -0.48 13.25 -4.36
N PRO A 71 -1.38 13.27 -5.36
CA PRO A 71 -1.88 12.05 -5.97
C PRO A 71 -0.73 11.31 -6.66
N VAL A 72 -0.59 10.03 -6.35
CA VAL A 72 0.33 9.15 -7.09
C VAL A 72 -0.42 8.67 -8.32
N ASN A 73 -0.19 9.35 -9.45
CA ASN A 73 -0.89 9.04 -10.70
C ASN A 73 -0.59 7.63 -11.23
N GLY A 74 0.45 6.96 -10.72
CA GLY A 74 0.93 5.67 -11.21
C GLY A 74 1.31 5.72 -12.69
N ARG A 75 2.00 4.70 -13.17
CA ARG A 75 2.26 4.56 -14.62
C ARG A 75 1.02 4.10 -15.39
N ASP A 76 0.16 3.35 -14.72
CA ASP A 76 -1.09 2.83 -15.26
C ASP A 76 -2.22 2.96 -14.23
N SER A 77 -3.45 2.78 -14.71
CA SER A 77 -4.66 2.90 -13.89
C SER A 77 -4.73 1.91 -12.73
N ASN A 78 -4.06 0.75 -12.85
CA ASN A 78 -4.06 -0.28 -11.81
C ASN A 78 -3.11 0.12 -10.67
N THR A 79 -1.96 0.68 -11.01
CA THR A 79 -0.97 1.21 -10.07
C THR A 79 -1.55 2.38 -9.29
N ALA A 80 -2.22 3.31 -10.00
CA ALA A 80 -2.92 4.43 -9.38
C ALA A 80 -4.02 3.95 -8.41
N ALA A 81 -4.83 2.98 -8.81
CA ALA A 81 -5.88 2.41 -7.97
C ALA A 81 -5.32 1.72 -6.73
N ALA A 82 -4.20 1.00 -6.86
CA ALA A 82 -3.54 0.35 -5.74
C ALA A 82 -2.95 1.38 -4.75
N PHE A 83 -2.37 2.49 -5.22
CA PHE A 83 -1.96 3.58 -4.33
C PHE A 83 -3.15 4.19 -3.59
N ALA A 84 -4.27 4.45 -4.27
CA ALA A 84 -5.48 4.93 -3.62
C ALA A 84 -5.99 3.94 -2.54
N GLU A 85 -5.90 2.63 -2.78
CA GLU A 85 -6.25 1.62 -1.78
C GLU A 85 -5.27 1.63 -0.59
N VAL A 86 -3.97 1.83 -0.82
CA VAL A 86 -2.99 2.00 0.25
C VAL A 86 -3.35 3.22 1.10
N GLU A 87 -3.61 4.37 0.49
CA GLU A 87 -3.96 5.60 1.20
C GLU A 87 -5.24 5.42 2.03
N GLY A 88 -6.26 4.75 1.48
CA GLY A 88 -7.48 4.40 2.23
C GLY A 88 -7.18 3.50 3.43
N ALA A 89 -6.36 2.46 3.25
CA ALA A 89 -5.97 1.57 4.34
C ALA A 89 -5.14 2.29 5.42
N LEU A 90 -4.27 3.23 5.03
CA LEU A 90 -3.48 4.04 5.96
C LEU A 90 -4.37 5.02 6.75
N GLY A 91 -5.36 5.66 6.12
CA GLY A 91 -6.34 6.51 6.81
C GLY A 91 -7.23 5.73 7.78
N GLU A 92 -7.59 4.49 7.45
CA GLU A 92 -8.36 3.60 8.34
C GLU A 92 -7.50 2.98 9.46
N GLY A 93 -6.17 3.18 9.45
CA GLY A 93 -5.24 2.54 10.38
C GLY A 93 -5.07 1.03 10.15
N ASP A 94 -5.47 0.49 8.99
CA ASP A 94 -5.18 -0.88 8.59
C ASP A 94 -3.78 -1.00 7.96
N TRP A 95 -2.77 -0.83 8.81
CA TRP A 95 -1.35 -0.92 8.45
C TRP A 95 -1.01 -2.26 7.78
N SER A 96 -1.70 -3.33 8.18
CA SER A 96 -1.48 -4.67 7.63
C SER A 96 -1.95 -4.75 6.18
N LYS A 97 -3.14 -4.22 5.88
CA LYS A 97 -3.65 -4.14 4.51
C LYS A 97 -2.74 -3.27 3.66
N ALA A 98 -2.36 -2.09 4.15
CA ALA A 98 -1.44 -1.20 3.45
C ALA A 98 -0.12 -1.91 3.07
N ILE A 99 0.53 -2.58 4.03
CA ILE A 99 1.77 -3.33 3.78
C ILE A 99 1.59 -4.43 2.74
N ARG A 100 0.46 -5.16 2.76
CA ARG A 100 0.18 -6.20 1.74
C ARG A 100 0.07 -5.59 0.36
N VAL A 101 -0.74 -4.54 0.20
CA VAL A 101 -0.94 -3.86 -1.10
C VAL A 101 0.37 -3.27 -1.61
N LEU A 102 1.16 -2.64 -0.74
CA LEU A 102 2.51 -2.13 -1.06
C LEU A 102 3.47 -3.23 -1.48
N TRP A 103 3.40 -4.41 -0.84
CA TRP A 103 4.23 -5.53 -1.25
C TRP A 103 3.84 -6.07 -2.62
N TYR A 104 2.54 -6.18 -2.90
CA TYR A 104 2.06 -6.56 -4.22
C TYR A 104 2.50 -5.53 -5.28
N LEU A 105 2.35 -4.24 -4.99
CA LEU A 105 2.84 -3.17 -5.85
C LEU A 105 4.33 -3.37 -6.15
N LYS A 106 5.16 -3.62 -5.14
CA LYS A 106 6.59 -3.82 -5.37
C LYS A 106 6.92 -5.08 -6.18
N LEU A 107 6.10 -6.13 -6.06
CA LEU A 107 6.25 -7.37 -6.84
C LEU A 107 5.75 -7.21 -8.28
N SER A 108 4.72 -6.38 -8.53
CA SER A 108 4.14 -6.14 -9.85
C SER A 108 4.85 -5.03 -10.62
N THR A 109 5.39 -4.03 -9.93
CA THR A 109 6.16 -2.95 -10.54
C THR A 109 7.63 -3.38 -10.62
N PHE A 110 8.05 -3.89 -11.77
CA PHE A 110 9.47 -4.06 -12.11
C PHE A 110 10.23 -2.72 -12.26
N ILE A 111 9.60 -1.58 -11.97
CA ILE A 111 10.06 -0.25 -12.37
C ILE A 111 10.39 0.63 -11.16
N ASN A 112 11.43 1.45 -11.33
CA ASN A 112 12.08 2.23 -10.29
C ASN A 112 11.29 3.49 -9.89
N GLU A 113 10.53 4.10 -10.82
CA GLU A 113 9.95 5.45 -10.73
C GLU A 113 9.07 5.68 -9.49
N ASP A 114 8.19 4.75 -9.13
CA ASP A 114 7.33 4.85 -7.94
C ASP A 114 7.92 4.15 -6.70
N SER A 115 9.11 3.55 -6.83
CA SER A 115 9.69 2.71 -5.79
C SER A 115 9.96 3.49 -4.50
N ALA A 116 10.33 4.78 -4.59
CA ALA A 116 10.53 5.61 -3.41
C ALA A 116 9.23 5.84 -2.63
N ASN A 117 8.09 6.05 -3.33
CA ASN A 117 6.78 6.23 -2.71
C ASN A 117 6.28 4.95 -2.04
N VAL A 118 6.47 3.79 -2.68
CA VAL A 118 6.17 2.50 -2.07
C VAL A 118 6.93 2.34 -0.76
N TRP A 119 8.24 2.55 -0.78
CA TRP A 119 9.06 2.39 0.42
C TRP A 119 8.77 3.44 1.51
N ALA A 120 8.38 4.65 1.14
CA ALA A 120 7.94 5.67 2.08
C ALA A 120 6.70 5.21 2.85
N TYR A 121 5.66 4.73 2.16
CA TYR A 121 4.47 4.19 2.83
C TYR A 121 4.75 2.90 3.62
N VAL A 122 5.67 2.05 3.15
CA VAL A 122 6.10 0.87 3.91
C VAL A 122 6.75 1.29 5.23
N ALA A 123 7.65 2.28 5.20
CA ALA A 123 8.28 2.83 6.40
C ALA A 123 7.22 3.38 7.37
N PHE A 124 6.26 4.15 6.85
CA PHE A 124 5.17 4.73 7.64
C PHE A 124 4.31 3.67 8.32
N ALA A 125 3.85 2.65 7.59
CA ALA A 125 3.01 1.59 8.14
C ALA A 125 3.76 0.72 9.18
N PHE A 126 5.04 0.42 8.96
CA PHE A 126 5.85 -0.32 9.94
C PHE A 126 6.17 0.50 11.19
N ALA A 127 6.31 1.82 11.08
CA ALA A 127 6.49 2.69 12.23
C ALA A 127 5.26 2.67 13.16
N HIS A 128 4.04 2.73 12.62
CA HIS A 128 2.81 2.58 13.41
C HIS A 128 2.65 1.19 14.04
N LEU A 129 3.25 0.16 13.45
CA LEU A 129 3.30 -1.18 14.04
C LEU A 129 4.47 -1.38 15.01
N GLY A 130 5.32 -0.37 15.22
CA GLY A 130 6.44 -0.43 16.17
C GLY A 130 7.67 -1.21 15.68
N PHE A 131 7.84 -1.42 14.37
CA PHE A 131 8.94 -2.22 13.80
C PHE A 131 10.08 -1.35 13.25
N SER A 132 10.92 -0.79 14.12
CA SER A 132 12.05 0.10 13.72
C SER A 132 13.00 -0.50 12.69
N GLU A 133 13.34 -1.79 12.79
CA GLU A 133 14.20 -2.48 11.82
C GLU A 133 13.62 -2.45 10.39
N HIS A 134 12.29 -2.57 10.28
CA HIS A 134 11.60 -2.56 9.00
C HIS A 134 11.50 -1.13 8.44
N VAL A 135 11.37 -0.13 9.32
CA VAL A 135 11.49 1.29 8.95
C VAL A 135 12.88 1.56 8.37
N GLY A 136 13.95 1.14 9.05
CA GLY A 136 15.32 1.31 8.57
C GLY A 136 15.60 0.61 7.24
N PHE A 137 15.09 -0.61 7.06
CA PHE A 137 15.15 -1.31 5.78
C PHE A 137 14.47 -0.52 4.65
N ALA A 138 13.26 -0.02 4.88
CA ALA A 138 12.51 0.75 3.89
C ALA A 138 13.22 2.06 3.52
N LEU A 139 13.74 2.80 4.51
CA LEU A 139 14.51 4.03 4.25
C LEU A 139 15.81 3.77 3.47
N LYS A 140 16.50 2.67 3.76
CA LYS A 140 17.64 2.23 2.96
C LYS A 140 17.25 1.99 1.51
N LYS A 141 16.08 1.39 1.28
CA LYS A 141 15.57 1.12 -0.08
C LYS A 141 15.16 2.39 -0.84
N ILE A 142 14.64 3.43 -0.16
CA ILE A 142 14.43 4.75 -0.79
C ILE A 142 15.77 5.30 -1.28
N LYS A 143 16.80 5.27 -0.44
CA LYS A 143 18.15 5.74 -0.81
C LYS A 143 18.75 4.96 -1.98
N GLU A 144 18.58 3.64 -2.00
CA GLU A 144 19.05 2.77 -3.09
C GLU A 144 18.31 3.01 -4.41
N ALA A 145 17.03 3.39 -4.36
CA ALA A 145 16.26 3.72 -5.56
C ALA A 145 16.78 5.00 -6.25
N GLY A 146 17.44 5.89 -5.51
CA GLY A 146 17.98 7.15 -6.04
C GLY A 146 16.91 8.15 -6.45
N LEU A 147 15.70 8.00 -5.91
CA LEU A 147 14.53 8.82 -6.23
C LEU A 147 13.98 9.45 -4.95
N ASP A 148 13.43 10.64 -5.08
CA ASP A 148 12.73 11.31 -3.99
C ASP A 148 11.31 10.77 -3.85
N GLN A 149 10.87 10.56 -2.61
CA GLN A 149 9.48 10.26 -2.31
C GLN A 149 8.67 11.57 -2.27
N THR A 150 7.43 11.54 -2.76
CA THR A 150 6.55 12.71 -2.87
C THR A 150 5.30 12.61 -1.99
N VAL A 151 5.12 11.51 -1.28
CA VAL A 151 3.86 11.11 -0.63
C VAL A 151 3.75 11.47 0.85
N LEU A 152 4.89 11.56 1.55
CA LEU A 152 4.98 11.94 2.96
C LEU A 152 5.67 13.30 3.09
N LYS A 153 5.22 14.08 4.08
CA LYS A 153 5.82 15.38 4.35
C LYS A 153 7.27 15.23 4.86
N PRO A 154 8.14 16.22 4.62
CA PRO A 154 9.54 16.17 5.06
C PRO A 154 9.73 15.95 6.57
N GLU A 155 8.82 16.47 7.39
CA GLU A 155 8.83 16.33 8.84
C GLU A 155 8.64 14.86 9.24
N VAL A 156 7.70 14.17 8.60
CA VAL A 156 7.45 12.73 8.79
C VAL A 156 8.67 11.92 8.38
N MET A 157 9.27 12.24 7.23
CA MET A 157 10.49 11.57 6.80
C MET A 157 11.65 11.75 7.79
N THR A 158 11.69 12.89 8.48
CA THR A 158 12.69 13.16 9.52
C THR A 158 12.41 12.34 10.78
N GLU A 159 11.15 12.19 11.19
CA GLU A 159 10.75 11.31 12.29
C GLU A 159 11.08 9.84 12.00
N LEU A 160 10.73 9.35 10.81
CA LEU A 160 11.03 7.98 10.40
C LEU A 160 12.55 7.70 10.41
N LYS A 161 13.38 8.67 10.01
CA LYS A 161 14.84 8.56 10.10
C LYS A 161 15.34 8.42 11.54
N LYS A 162 14.74 9.14 12.50
CA LYS A 162 15.07 9.01 13.93
C LYS A 162 14.69 7.63 14.47
N ILE A 163 13.58 7.06 14.01
CA ILE A 163 13.12 5.72 14.39
C ILE A 163 14.07 4.62 13.88
N SER A 164 14.65 4.83 12.70
CA SER A 164 15.57 3.86 12.10
C SER A 164 17.00 3.87 12.66
N ALA A 165 17.33 4.87 13.48
CA ALA A 165 18.67 5.12 13.98
C ALA A 165 19.04 4.23 15.17
#